data_AF-A0A2G5T987-F1
#
_entry.id   AF-A0A2G5T987-F1
#
_cell.length_a   1.000
_cell.length_b   1.000
_cell.length_c   1.000
_cell.angle_alpha   90.00
_cell.angle_beta   90.00
_cell.angle_gamma   90.00
#
_symmetry.space_group_name_H-M   'P 1'
#
loop_
_entity.id
_entity.type
_entity.pdbx_description
1 polymer ?
#
loop_
_entity_poly.entity_id
_entity_poly.type
_entity_poly.pdbx_seq_one_letter_code
_entity_poly.pdbx_strand_id
1 'polypeptide(L)'
;MAENDAGSFEKPWKDLPDWFKRDVVGFLDFKSKRNLRSCSKLDQILVDSCPFFIEKLGFFLSVSRLSIYFSTDSRTITKHSYAKNENTPTEVIQDFLRLFRNSKSIVNELTVDFSDMEKSKMLIDEIGKIKKENFKIRVKKIIWYSCPNNLFAVQFVSFLAVGTLKAIRFEYQYGNLEMIRKLMETEQWKTAEEISTSTVLPKGLDIENFSHVKRLKIKVENSEWDVQKIQDLIMNFKRQNHPVGSYFSILVYFRPKSAERAEEEIPKPIIIDEVRILPKSGHYFRMPSENHFLRVHRLENGIEGLVRDNDDYIEYFIL
;
A
#
# COMPACT_ATOMS: atom_id res chain seq x y z
N MET A 1 1.98 9.62 -70.94
CA MET A 1 1.82 8.68 -69.82
C MET A 1 3.02 8.90 -68.92
N ALA A 2 2.86 9.68 -67.86
CA ALA A 2 3.86 9.82 -66.81
C ALA A 2 3.44 8.86 -65.69
N GLU A 3 4.18 7.79 -65.51
CA GLU A 3 4.05 6.92 -64.34
C GLU A 3 4.51 7.74 -63.13
N ASN A 4 3.57 8.06 -62.25
CA ASN A 4 3.85 8.58 -60.93
C ASN A 4 4.53 7.46 -60.13
N ASP A 5 5.86 7.49 -60.12
CA ASP A 5 6.68 6.71 -59.20
C ASP A 5 6.54 7.33 -57.80
N ALA A 6 5.39 7.08 -57.17
CA ALA A 6 5.16 7.35 -55.77
C ALA A 6 5.98 6.34 -54.98
N GLY A 7 7.29 6.60 -54.85
CA GLY A 7 8.20 5.79 -54.06
C GLY A 7 7.60 5.48 -52.70
N SER A 8 7.43 4.20 -52.38
CA SER A 8 6.85 3.78 -51.11
C SER A 8 7.81 4.20 -49.98
N PHE A 9 7.40 5.21 -49.21
CA PHE A 9 8.11 5.63 -47.99
C PHE A 9 7.90 4.66 -46.82
N GLU A 10 7.66 3.37 -47.09
CA GLU A 10 7.50 2.35 -46.05
C GLU A 10 8.88 1.92 -45.55
N LYS A 11 9.36 2.61 -44.52
CA LYS A 11 10.52 2.11 -43.75
C LYS A 11 10.07 0.91 -42.91
N PRO A 12 10.72 -0.26 -43.02
CA PRO A 12 10.35 -1.42 -42.22
C PRO A 12 10.68 -1.17 -40.74
N TRP A 13 9.91 -1.78 -39.83
CA TRP A 13 10.05 -1.60 -38.37
C TRP A 13 11.50 -1.66 -37.89
N LYS A 14 12.27 -2.63 -38.38
CA LYS A 14 13.69 -2.82 -38.03
C LYS A 14 14.56 -1.58 -38.30
N ASP A 15 14.24 -0.79 -39.32
CA ASP A 15 15.03 0.36 -39.77
C ASP A 15 14.57 1.68 -39.12
N LEU A 16 13.53 1.64 -38.27
CA LEU A 16 13.10 2.81 -37.50
C LEU A 16 14.08 3.11 -36.34
N PRO A 17 14.29 4.38 -35.99
CA PRO A 17 15.15 4.77 -34.87
C PRO A 17 14.68 4.19 -33.52
N ASP A 18 15.63 3.85 -32.66
CA ASP A 18 15.34 3.25 -31.35
C ASP A 18 14.48 4.13 -30.44
N TRP A 19 14.67 5.45 -30.48
CA TRP A 19 13.86 6.38 -29.68
C TRP A 19 12.38 6.31 -30.10
N PHE A 20 12.10 6.25 -31.39
CA PHE A 20 10.74 6.15 -31.92
C PHE A 20 10.09 4.82 -31.53
N LYS A 21 10.84 3.71 -31.65
CA LYS A 21 10.36 2.39 -31.24
C LYS A 21 10.02 2.35 -29.74
N ARG A 22 10.83 3.00 -28.89
CA ARG A 22 10.57 3.12 -27.44
C ARG A 22 9.31 3.94 -27.17
N ASP A 23 9.09 5.02 -27.91
CA ASP A 23 7.87 5.82 -27.79
C ASP A 23 6.64 5.01 -28.16
N VAL A 24 6.67 4.29 -29.29
CA VAL A 24 5.59 3.36 -29.69
C VAL A 24 5.32 2.35 -28.58
N VAL A 25 6.36 1.68 -28.06
CA VAL A 25 6.22 0.76 -26.93
C VAL A 25 5.59 1.47 -25.73
N GLY A 26 5.93 2.73 -25.45
CA GLY A 26 5.30 3.53 -24.39
C GLY A 26 3.78 3.57 -24.49
N PHE A 27 3.24 3.73 -25.71
CA PHE A 27 1.81 3.80 -26.01
C PHE A 27 1.10 2.44 -26.11
N LEU A 28 1.83 1.35 -26.29
CA LEU A 28 1.22 0.03 -26.39
C LEU A 28 0.56 -0.39 -25.07
N ASP A 29 -0.65 -0.94 -25.20
CA ASP A 29 -1.29 -1.66 -24.11
C ASP A 29 -0.47 -2.91 -23.74
N PHE A 30 -0.81 -3.52 -22.62
CA PHE A 30 -0.07 -4.68 -22.14
C PHE A 30 -0.07 -5.86 -23.12
N LYS A 31 -1.22 -6.17 -23.71
CA LYS A 31 -1.36 -7.32 -24.63
C LYS A 31 -0.49 -7.12 -25.87
N SER A 32 -0.46 -5.90 -26.40
CA SER A 32 0.34 -5.50 -27.55
C SER A 32 1.83 -5.50 -27.22
N LYS A 33 2.24 -5.00 -26.04
CA LYS A 33 3.62 -5.12 -25.54
C LYS A 33 4.08 -6.57 -25.48
N ARG A 34 3.24 -7.46 -24.95
CA ARG A 34 3.52 -8.90 -24.88
C ARG A 34 3.69 -9.52 -26.27
N ASN A 35 2.79 -9.20 -27.19
CA ASN A 35 2.86 -9.71 -28.56
C ASN A 35 4.14 -9.22 -29.24
N LEU A 36 4.46 -7.93 -29.17
CA LEU A 36 5.68 -7.36 -29.72
C LEU A 36 6.92 -8.01 -29.11
N ARG A 37 6.95 -8.19 -27.79
CA ARG A 37 8.03 -8.89 -27.08
C ARG A 37 8.27 -10.31 -27.59
N SER A 38 7.24 -10.98 -28.09
CA SER A 38 7.35 -12.35 -28.64
C SER A 38 7.76 -12.43 -30.10
N CYS A 39 7.82 -11.29 -30.82
CA CYS A 39 8.15 -11.26 -32.24
C CYS A 39 9.63 -11.56 -32.53
N SER A 40 10.56 -11.00 -31.74
CA SER A 40 11.99 -11.21 -31.93
C SER A 40 12.80 -10.94 -30.65
N LYS A 41 14.08 -11.37 -30.63
CA LYS A 41 15.00 -11.03 -29.53
C LYS A 41 15.24 -9.52 -29.40
N LEU A 42 15.26 -8.79 -30.52
CA LEU A 42 15.46 -7.34 -30.51
C LEU A 42 14.22 -6.63 -29.95
N ASP A 43 13.02 -7.05 -30.35
CA ASP A 43 11.78 -6.52 -29.78
C ASP A 43 11.64 -6.88 -28.30
N GLN A 44 12.09 -8.07 -27.91
CA GLN A 44 12.15 -8.45 -26.51
C GLN A 44 13.04 -7.49 -25.69
N ILE A 45 14.25 -7.20 -26.17
CA ILE A 45 15.17 -6.26 -25.52
C ILE A 45 14.56 -4.85 -25.47
N LEU A 46 13.95 -4.40 -26.58
CA LEU A 46 13.31 -3.11 -26.67
C LEU A 46 12.19 -2.96 -25.64
N VAL A 47 11.24 -3.91 -25.60
CA VAL A 47 10.11 -3.90 -24.67
C VAL A 47 10.62 -3.97 -23.22
N ASP A 48 11.55 -4.87 -22.93
CA ASP A 48 12.13 -5.03 -21.58
C ASP A 48 12.94 -3.79 -21.14
N SER A 49 13.39 -2.96 -22.08
CA SER A 49 14.12 -1.71 -21.81
C SER A 49 13.20 -0.50 -21.55
N CYS A 50 11.88 -0.66 -21.72
CA CYS A 50 10.89 0.40 -21.49
C CYS A 50 10.30 0.30 -20.08
N PRO A 51 10.03 1.44 -19.40
CA PRO A 51 9.40 1.42 -18.09
C PRO A 51 7.96 0.91 -18.18
N PHE A 52 7.51 0.24 -17.13
CA PHE A 52 6.14 -0.21 -17.01
C PHE A 52 5.47 0.45 -15.81
N PHE A 53 4.38 1.18 -16.09
CA PHE A 53 3.57 1.85 -15.08
C PHE A 53 2.29 1.05 -14.88
N ILE A 54 2.11 0.54 -13.67
CA ILE A 54 0.96 -0.29 -13.31
C ILE A 54 0.17 0.43 -12.23
N GLU A 55 -1.13 0.59 -12.44
CA GLU A 55 -1.99 1.24 -11.46
C GLU A 55 -2.26 0.31 -10.27
N LYS A 56 -2.73 -0.91 -10.57
CA LYS A 56 -2.97 -1.94 -9.56
C LYS A 56 -2.33 -3.23 -10.02
N LEU A 57 -1.45 -3.80 -9.22
CA LEU A 57 -0.90 -5.14 -9.39
C LEU A 57 -1.36 -5.94 -8.19
N GLY A 58 -1.78 -7.17 -8.40
CA GLY A 58 -1.79 -8.11 -7.30
C GLY A 58 -1.15 -9.43 -7.66
N PHE A 59 -0.56 -9.99 -6.63
CA PHE A 59 0.34 -11.11 -6.68
C PHE A 59 -0.02 -12.03 -5.52
N PHE A 60 -0.76 -13.07 -5.84
CA PHE A 60 -1.29 -14.00 -4.85
C PHE A 60 -0.42 -15.25 -4.86
N LEU A 61 0.32 -15.46 -3.77
CA LEU A 61 1.07 -16.67 -3.46
C LEU A 61 0.32 -17.45 -2.36
N SER A 62 -0.96 -17.72 -2.54
CA SER A 62 -1.74 -18.44 -1.54
C SER A 62 -1.71 -19.95 -1.78
N VAL A 63 -2.14 -20.73 -0.78
CA VAL A 63 -2.22 -22.19 -0.88
C VAL A 63 -3.10 -22.61 -2.07
N SER A 64 -4.25 -21.95 -2.24
CA SER A 64 -5.26 -22.31 -3.25
C SER A 64 -5.18 -21.51 -4.54
N ARG A 65 -4.39 -20.43 -4.60
CA ARG A 65 -4.30 -19.55 -5.77
C ARG A 65 -2.87 -19.06 -5.98
N LEU A 66 -2.37 -19.33 -7.17
CA LEU A 66 -1.14 -18.76 -7.71
C LEU A 66 -1.50 -17.88 -8.90
N SER A 67 -1.44 -16.56 -8.75
CA SER A 67 -1.83 -15.67 -9.85
C SER A 67 -1.22 -14.28 -9.73
N ILE A 68 -1.01 -13.67 -10.89
CA ILE A 68 -0.73 -12.24 -11.03
C ILE A 68 -1.87 -11.64 -11.83
N TYR A 69 -2.42 -10.54 -11.33
CA TYR A 69 -3.38 -9.70 -12.04
C TYR A 69 -2.92 -8.26 -11.99
N PHE A 70 -3.15 -7.48 -13.02
CA PHE A 70 -2.92 -6.05 -12.94
C PHE A 70 -3.84 -5.27 -13.86
N SER A 71 -3.97 -3.98 -13.57
CA SER A 71 -4.58 -2.96 -14.41
C SER A 71 -3.61 -1.80 -14.59
N THR A 72 -3.58 -1.24 -15.80
CA THR A 72 -2.83 -0.03 -16.15
C THR A 72 -3.68 1.24 -16.07
N ASP A 73 -4.99 1.12 -15.87
CA ASP A 73 -5.91 2.25 -15.71
C ASP A 73 -6.71 2.11 -14.41
N SER A 74 -6.82 3.22 -13.70
CA SER A 74 -7.66 3.42 -12.52
C SER A 74 -9.16 3.18 -12.78
N ARG A 75 -9.62 3.37 -14.02
CA ARG A 75 -11.05 3.36 -14.40
C ARG A 75 -11.53 2.03 -14.98
N THR A 76 -10.64 1.24 -15.59
CA THR A 76 -11.01 -0.04 -16.21
C THR A 76 -10.52 -1.23 -15.39
N ILE A 77 -11.41 -2.17 -15.11
CA ILE A 77 -11.09 -3.47 -14.47
C ILE A 77 -10.57 -4.42 -15.55
N THR A 78 -9.53 -4.03 -16.29
CA THR A 78 -8.89 -4.95 -17.24
C THR A 78 -7.96 -5.84 -16.44
N LYS A 79 -8.49 -6.92 -15.85
CA LYS A 79 -7.70 -7.90 -15.11
C LYS A 79 -6.90 -8.74 -16.10
N HIS A 80 -5.63 -8.43 -16.27
CA HIS A 80 -4.72 -9.29 -17.04
C HIS A 80 -4.16 -10.38 -16.13
N SER A 81 -4.64 -11.63 -16.27
CA SER A 81 -4.07 -12.78 -15.54
C SER A 81 -2.85 -13.35 -16.27
N TYR A 82 -1.78 -13.63 -15.53
CA TYR A 82 -0.63 -14.39 -16.03
C TYR A 82 -0.73 -15.90 -15.78
N ALA A 83 -1.68 -16.37 -14.97
CA ALA A 83 -1.79 -17.78 -14.66
C ALA A 83 -2.44 -18.54 -15.84
N LYS A 84 -1.65 -19.34 -16.56
CA LYS A 84 -2.19 -20.54 -17.20
C LYS A 84 -2.43 -21.56 -16.08
N ASN A 85 -3.45 -22.40 -16.21
CA ASN A 85 -3.80 -23.42 -15.22
C ASN A 85 -2.67 -24.45 -14.94
N GLU A 86 -1.56 -24.39 -15.68
CA GLU A 86 -0.40 -25.29 -15.61
C GLU A 86 0.90 -24.60 -15.15
N ASN A 87 0.90 -23.29 -14.87
CA ASN A 87 2.13 -22.60 -14.51
C ASN A 87 2.63 -23.05 -13.13
N THR A 88 3.93 -23.32 -13.04
CA THR A 88 4.61 -23.60 -11.78
C THR A 88 4.74 -22.33 -10.91
N PRO A 89 4.86 -22.45 -9.57
CA PRO A 89 5.17 -21.33 -8.68
C PRO A 89 6.35 -20.48 -9.15
N THR A 90 7.43 -21.13 -9.58
CA THR A 90 8.64 -20.48 -10.07
C THR A 90 8.38 -19.62 -11.30
N GLU A 91 7.61 -20.11 -12.28
CA GLU A 91 7.29 -19.34 -13.49
C GLU A 91 6.49 -18.08 -13.17
N VAL A 92 5.49 -18.19 -12.28
CA VAL A 92 4.69 -17.04 -11.86
C VAL A 92 5.54 -16.04 -11.08
N ILE A 93 6.39 -16.51 -10.15
CA ILE A 93 7.35 -15.64 -9.45
C ILE A 93 8.25 -14.91 -10.44
N GLN A 94 8.80 -15.60 -11.43
CA GLN A 94 9.66 -14.99 -12.44
C GLN A 94 8.90 -13.97 -13.31
N ASP A 95 7.65 -14.25 -13.66
CA ASP A 95 6.80 -13.28 -14.36
C ASP A 95 6.55 -12.02 -13.52
N PHE A 96 6.31 -12.16 -12.21
CA PHE A 96 6.21 -11.02 -11.30
C PHE A 96 7.52 -10.20 -11.28
N LEU A 97 8.66 -10.86 -11.13
CA LEU A 97 9.96 -10.19 -11.07
C LEU A 97 10.34 -9.48 -12.37
N ARG A 98 9.92 -10.02 -13.53
CA ARG A 98 10.13 -9.40 -14.85
C ARG A 98 9.47 -8.02 -14.96
N LEU A 99 8.36 -7.77 -14.27
CA LEU A 99 7.68 -6.46 -14.26
C LEU A 99 8.60 -5.33 -13.73
N PHE A 100 9.56 -5.69 -12.88
CA PHE A 100 10.51 -4.77 -12.24
C PHE A 100 11.92 -4.85 -12.84
N ARG A 101 12.09 -5.50 -13.99
CA ARG A 101 13.40 -5.58 -14.69
C ARG A 101 13.93 -4.19 -15.02
N ASN A 102 13.04 -3.31 -15.47
CA ASN A 102 13.35 -1.90 -15.67
C ASN A 102 13.28 -1.15 -14.33
N SER A 103 14.37 -0.50 -13.95
CA SER A 103 14.46 0.26 -12.69
C SER A 103 13.55 1.49 -12.62
N LYS A 104 12.95 1.90 -13.74
CA LYS A 104 11.98 2.99 -13.83
C LYS A 104 10.52 2.50 -13.82
N SER A 105 10.28 1.18 -13.82
CA SER A 105 8.93 0.64 -13.63
C SER A 105 8.42 0.97 -12.23
N ILE A 106 7.15 1.33 -12.13
CA ILE A 106 6.50 1.73 -10.87
C ILE A 106 5.10 1.12 -10.81
N VAL A 107 4.75 0.61 -9.63
CA VAL A 107 3.40 0.14 -9.30
C VAL A 107 2.77 1.11 -8.30
N ASN A 108 1.57 1.62 -8.58
CA ASN A 108 0.88 2.51 -7.64
C ASN A 108 0.33 1.71 -6.45
N GLU A 109 -0.35 0.58 -6.68
CA GLU A 109 -0.87 -0.30 -5.63
C GLU A 109 -0.49 -1.76 -5.89
N LEU A 110 0.17 -2.41 -4.93
CA LEU A 110 0.52 -3.81 -4.94
C LEU A 110 -0.28 -4.56 -3.86
N THR A 111 -1.17 -5.46 -4.27
CA THR A 111 -1.84 -6.40 -3.36
C THR A 111 -1.09 -7.72 -3.34
N VAL A 112 -0.69 -8.17 -2.16
CA VAL A 112 0.06 -9.41 -1.96
C VAL A 112 -0.64 -10.32 -0.97
N ASP A 113 -0.51 -11.62 -1.20
CA ASP A 113 -0.92 -12.67 -0.26
C ASP A 113 0.29 -13.57 -0.01
N PHE A 114 0.69 -13.66 1.26
CA PHE A 114 1.81 -14.44 1.76
C PHE A 114 1.33 -15.55 2.72
N SER A 115 0.13 -16.10 2.47
CA SER A 115 -0.42 -17.20 3.27
C SER A 115 0.32 -18.53 3.12
N ASP A 116 1.04 -18.73 2.01
CA ASP A 116 1.87 -19.93 1.77
C ASP A 116 3.35 -19.63 2.04
N MET A 117 3.89 -20.18 3.14
CA MET A 117 5.28 -19.93 3.56
C MET A 117 6.31 -20.47 2.57
N GLU A 118 6.07 -21.64 1.96
CA GLU A 118 7.00 -22.23 0.99
C GLU A 118 7.06 -21.39 -0.29
N LYS A 119 5.91 -20.93 -0.79
CA LYS A 119 5.88 -20.00 -1.94
C LYS A 119 6.51 -18.65 -1.61
N SER A 120 6.32 -18.17 -0.39
CA SER A 120 6.95 -16.93 0.09
C SER A 120 8.47 -17.06 0.11
N LYS A 121 8.99 -18.18 0.63
CA LYS A 121 10.42 -18.48 0.61
C LYS A 121 10.97 -18.57 -0.82
N MET A 122 10.27 -19.29 -1.71
CA MET A 122 10.65 -19.37 -3.12
C MET A 122 10.78 -17.99 -3.78
N LEU A 123 9.89 -17.05 -3.45
CA LEU A 123 10.00 -15.67 -3.94
C LEU A 123 11.31 -15.01 -3.48
N ILE A 124 11.65 -15.13 -2.20
CA ILE A 124 12.89 -14.56 -1.66
C ILE A 124 14.12 -15.19 -2.32
N ASP A 125 14.12 -16.51 -2.49
CA ASP A 125 15.21 -17.24 -3.15
C ASP A 125 15.37 -16.79 -4.61
N GLU A 126 14.28 -16.64 -5.36
CA GLU A 126 14.32 -16.15 -6.75
C GLU A 126 14.79 -14.70 -6.85
N ILE A 127 14.41 -13.83 -5.90
CA ILE A 127 14.95 -12.46 -5.83
C ILE A 127 16.47 -12.51 -5.54
N GLY A 128 16.90 -13.38 -4.63
CA GLY A 128 18.33 -13.56 -4.29
C GLY A 128 19.19 -14.01 -5.46
N LYS A 129 18.61 -14.71 -6.45
CA LYS A 129 19.30 -15.12 -7.69
C LYS A 129 19.54 -13.96 -8.67
N ILE A 130 18.88 -12.80 -8.48
CA ILE A 130 19.04 -11.65 -9.37
C ILE A 130 20.40 -11.01 -9.10
N LYS A 131 21.37 -11.21 -10.01
CA LYS A 131 22.74 -10.65 -9.94
C LYS A 131 22.85 -9.12 -10.02
N LYS A 132 21.73 -8.39 -9.99
CA LYS A 132 21.71 -6.93 -10.11
C LYS A 132 21.87 -6.34 -8.72
N GLU A 133 23.03 -5.74 -8.46
CA GLU A 133 23.45 -5.18 -7.15
C GLU A 133 22.44 -4.21 -6.52
N ASN A 134 21.47 -3.71 -7.30
CA ASN A 134 20.44 -2.77 -6.84
C ASN A 134 19.03 -3.13 -7.32
N PHE A 135 18.68 -4.42 -7.39
CA PHE A 135 17.29 -4.79 -7.67
C PHE A 135 16.38 -4.26 -6.55
N LYS A 136 15.44 -3.38 -6.93
CA LYS A 136 14.43 -2.83 -6.03
C LYS A 136 13.08 -2.77 -6.73
N ILE A 137 12.06 -3.13 -5.98
CA ILE A 137 10.65 -3.11 -6.40
C ILE A 137 10.09 -1.74 -6.01
N ARG A 138 9.71 -0.92 -7.00
CA ARG A 138 9.16 0.41 -6.78
C ARG A 138 7.63 0.33 -6.71
N VAL A 139 7.10 0.43 -5.49
CA VAL A 139 5.68 0.34 -5.19
C VAL A 139 5.30 1.52 -4.30
N LYS A 140 4.20 2.22 -4.61
CA LYS A 140 3.72 3.35 -3.77
C LYS A 140 2.85 2.90 -2.59
N LYS A 141 2.03 1.88 -2.78
CA LYS A 141 1.15 1.32 -1.76
C LYS A 141 1.21 -0.20 -1.77
N ILE A 142 1.33 -0.80 -0.60
CA ILE A 142 1.19 -2.25 -0.43
C ILE A 142 -0.08 -2.58 0.36
N ILE A 143 -0.83 -3.57 -0.12
CA ILE A 143 -1.96 -4.17 0.57
C ILE A 143 -1.62 -5.63 0.85
N TRP A 144 -1.38 -5.96 2.11
CA TRP A 144 -1.29 -7.35 2.54
C TRP A 144 -2.69 -7.88 2.76
N TYR A 145 -3.17 -8.68 1.80
CA TYR A 145 -4.47 -9.32 1.86
C TYR A 145 -4.49 -10.32 3.02
N SER A 146 -3.76 -11.42 2.89
CA SER A 146 -3.55 -12.41 3.95
C SER A 146 -2.06 -12.57 4.21
N CYS A 147 -1.66 -12.40 5.47
CA CYS A 147 -0.28 -12.60 5.87
C CYS A 147 -0.30 -13.19 7.29
N PRO A 148 -0.22 -14.52 7.47
CA PRO A 148 0.04 -15.12 8.77
C PRO A 148 1.44 -14.70 9.27
N ASN A 149 1.89 -15.20 10.42
CA ASN A 149 3.21 -14.89 10.99
C ASN A 149 4.32 -15.44 10.08
N ASN A 150 4.61 -14.72 9.00
CA ASN A 150 5.46 -15.14 7.90
C ASN A 150 6.59 -14.11 7.73
N LEU A 151 7.76 -14.42 8.26
CA LEU A 151 8.91 -13.52 8.22
C LEU A 151 9.46 -13.31 6.80
N PHE A 152 9.16 -14.19 5.84
CA PHE A 152 9.49 -13.96 4.43
C PHE A 152 8.73 -12.76 3.86
N ALA A 153 7.53 -12.46 4.35
CA ALA A 153 6.81 -11.24 3.98
C ALA A 153 7.55 -9.98 4.45
N VAL A 154 8.18 -10.03 5.63
CA VAL A 154 9.03 -8.93 6.13
C VAL A 154 10.32 -8.83 5.30
N GLN A 155 10.94 -9.96 4.97
CA GLN A 155 12.12 -9.97 4.08
C GLN A 155 11.78 -9.39 2.71
N PHE A 156 10.58 -9.68 2.17
CA PHE A 156 10.11 -9.10 0.91
C PHE A 156 10.11 -7.55 0.94
N VAL A 157 9.75 -6.94 2.08
CA VAL A 157 9.76 -5.48 2.25
C VAL A 157 11.15 -4.89 2.02
N SER A 158 12.21 -5.60 2.40
CA SER A 158 13.59 -5.12 2.19
C SER A 158 13.96 -4.95 0.70
N PHE A 159 13.26 -5.65 -0.20
CA PHE A 159 13.41 -5.50 -1.65
C PHE A 159 12.58 -4.35 -2.23
N LEU A 160 11.68 -3.76 -1.46
CA LEU A 160 10.97 -2.55 -1.87
C LEU A 160 11.91 -1.34 -1.82
N ALA A 161 11.81 -0.45 -2.81
CA ALA A 161 12.58 0.78 -2.87
C ALA A 161 12.18 1.72 -1.72
N VAL A 162 13.15 2.08 -0.87
CA VAL A 162 12.97 3.08 0.20
C VAL A 162 12.51 4.41 -0.40
N GLY A 163 11.58 5.09 0.28
CA GLY A 163 11.01 6.36 -0.16
C GLY A 163 9.98 6.27 -1.29
N THR A 164 9.86 5.12 -1.98
CA THR A 164 8.75 4.90 -2.92
C THR A 164 7.50 4.42 -2.20
N LEU A 165 7.64 3.52 -1.21
CA LEU A 165 6.51 3.02 -0.43
C LEU A 165 5.98 4.11 0.51
N LYS A 166 4.76 4.58 0.25
CA LYS A 166 4.08 5.63 1.01
C LYS A 166 2.95 5.10 1.88
N ALA A 167 2.32 4.00 1.48
CA ALA A 167 1.15 3.46 2.18
C ALA A 167 1.25 1.96 2.42
N ILE A 168 0.93 1.54 3.64
CA ILE A 168 0.89 0.14 4.06
C ILE A 168 -0.50 -0.17 4.59
N ARG A 169 -1.16 -1.18 4.03
CA ARG A 169 -2.46 -1.65 4.48
C ARG A 169 -2.44 -3.15 4.76
N PHE A 170 -3.10 -3.55 5.83
CA PHE A 170 -3.30 -4.95 6.18
C PHE A 170 -4.79 -5.31 6.24
N GLU A 171 -5.18 -6.42 5.62
CA GLU A 171 -6.58 -6.85 5.60
C GLU A 171 -6.92 -8.04 6.49
N TYR A 172 -6.01 -8.99 6.68
CA TYR A 172 -6.25 -10.17 7.53
C TYR A 172 -4.98 -10.58 8.28
N GLN A 173 -4.82 -10.10 9.52
CA GLN A 173 -3.62 -10.35 10.33
C GLN A 173 -3.99 -10.72 11.77
N TYR A 174 -4.14 -12.01 12.05
CA TYR A 174 -4.38 -12.55 13.38
C TYR A 174 -3.11 -13.21 13.93
N GLY A 175 -2.67 -12.82 15.13
CA GLY A 175 -1.54 -13.48 15.81
C GLY A 175 -0.14 -13.14 15.31
N ASN A 176 0.04 -12.02 14.59
CA ASN A 176 1.29 -11.70 13.88
C ASN A 176 2.23 -10.73 14.63
N LEU A 177 2.26 -10.77 15.96
CA LEU A 177 2.99 -9.77 16.76
C LEU A 177 4.47 -9.66 16.38
N GLU A 178 5.16 -10.79 16.23
CA GLU A 178 6.59 -10.83 15.88
C GLU A 178 6.85 -10.25 14.49
N MET A 179 6.08 -10.69 13.49
CA MET A 179 6.19 -10.17 12.12
C MET A 179 5.98 -8.65 12.07
N ILE A 180 4.96 -8.12 12.76
CA ILE A 180 4.70 -6.66 12.78
C ILE A 180 5.85 -5.92 13.47
N ARG A 181 6.39 -6.44 14.58
CA ARG A 181 7.56 -5.84 15.24
C ARG A 181 8.77 -5.79 14.31
N LYS A 182 9.06 -6.89 13.62
CA LYS A 182 10.15 -6.95 12.63
C LYS A 182 9.92 -6.00 11.45
N LEU A 183 8.66 -5.83 11.05
CA LEU A 183 8.31 -4.88 10.01
C LEU A 183 8.51 -3.43 10.46
N MET A 184 8.16 -3.09 11.70
CA MET A 184 8.36 -1.75 12.29
C MET A 184 9.84 -1.34 12.33
N GLU A 185 10.75 -2.31 12.41
CA GLU A 185 12.20 -2.08 12.37
C GLU A 185 12.69 -1.62 10.97
N THR A 186 11.92 -1.84 9.91
CA THR A 186 12.34 -1.56 8.52
C THR A 186 12.31 -0.07 8.16
N GLU A 187 13.22 0.36 7.28
CA GLU A 187 13.23 1.74 6.76
C GLU A 187 11.97 2.07 5.94
N GLN A 188 11.40 1.07 5.28
CA GLN A 188 10.15 1.20 4.52
C GLN A 188 8.97 1.54 5.45
N TRP A 189 8.93 0.97 6.66
CA TRP A 189 7.93 1.34 7.66
C TRP A 189 8.13 2.76 8.18
N LYS A 190 9.36 3.09 8.58
CA LYS A 190 9.70 4.40 9.16
C LYS A 190 9.49 5.57 8.21
N THR A 191 9.53 5.31 6.90
CA THR A 191 9.32 6.33 5.85
C THR A 191 7.91 6.33 5.26
N ALA A 192 7.05 5.38 5.66
CA ALA A 192 5.66 5.34 5.23
C ALA A 192 4.87 6.53 5.78
N GLU A 193 3.97 7.07 4.97
CA GLU A 193 3.13 8.21 5.31
C GLU A 193 1.72 7.77 5.72
N GLU A 194 1.30 6.57 5.35
CA GLU A 194 -0.01 6.01 5.66
C GLU A 194 0.11 4.56 6.15
N ILE A 195 -0.56 4.27 7.27
CA ILE A 195 -0.70 2.91 7.79
C ILE A 195 -2.17 2.65 8.10
N SER A 196 -2.70 1.55 7.59
CA SER A 196 -4.08 1.14 7.87
C SER A 196 -4.26 -0.36 8.10
N THR A 197 -5.24 -0.72 8.92
CA THR A 197 -5.67 -2.11 9.14
C THR A 197 -7.17 -2.23 9.01
N SER A 198 -7.66 -3.31 8.39
CA SER A 198 -9.09 -3.64 8.45
C SER A 198 -9.43 -4.53 9.66
N THR A 199 -8.44 -5.26 10.19
CA THR A 199 -8.54 -6.10 11.39
C THR A 199 -7.90 -5.45 12.61
N VAL A 200 -8.17 -6.06 13.77
CA VAL A 200 -7.59 -5.69 15.06
C VAL A 200 -6.08 -5.95 15.06
N LEU A 201 -5.32 -5.00 15.59
CA LEU A 201 -3.88 -5.15 15.83
C LEU A 201 -3.62 -6.24 16.89
N PRO A 202 -2.55 -7.02 16.74
CA PRO A 202 -2.10 -7.93 17.79
C PRO A 202 -1.84 -7.22 19.12
N LYS A 203 -2.17 -7.88 20.24
CA LYS A 203 -1.88 -7.40 21.59
C LYS A 203 -0.38 -7.19 21.83
N GLY A 204 -0.03 -6.22 22.67
CA GLY A 204 1.35 -5.90 23.02
C GLY A 204 2.11 -5.13 21.93
N LEU A 205 1.39 -4.52 20.97
CA LEU A 205 1.95 -3.53 20.06
C LEU A 205 1.82 -2.14 20.67
N ASP A 206 2.91 -1.37 20.59
CA ASP A 206 2.87 0.02 21.01
C ASP A 206 2.31 0.91 19.90
N ILE A 207 1.25 1.67 20.20
CA ILE A 207 0.60 2.58 19.26
C ILE A 207 1.54 3.73 18.87
N GLU A 208 2.49 4.07 19.75
CA GLU A 208 3.45 5.15 19.49
C GLU A 208 4.35 4.86 18.28
N ASN A 209 4.55 3.59 17.93
CA ASN A 209 5.29 3.16 16.73
C ASN A 209 4.61 3.54 15.40
N PHE A 210 3.41 4.13 15.48
CA PHE A 210 2.65 4.65 14.34
C PHE A 210 2.62 6.18 14.32
N SER A 211 3.23 6.86 15.30
CA SER A 211 3.12 8.32 15.45
C SER A 211 3.80 9.14 14.36
N HIS A 212 4.62 8.52 13.51
CA HIS A 212 5.30 9.20 12.39
C HIS A 212 4.40 9.37 11.15
N VAL A 213 3.29 8.64 11.06
CA VAL A 213 2.47 8.62 9.84
C VAL A 213 1.53 9.81 9.77
N LYS A 214 1.30 10.31 8.56
CA LYS A 214 0.33 11.38 8.29
C LYS A 214 -1.10 10.86 8.29
N ARG A 215 -1.30 9.57 7.96
CA ARG A 215 -2.62 8.93 7.86
C ARG A 215 -2.61 7.59 8.60
N LEU A 216 -3.34 7.51 9.70
CA LEU A 216 -3.43 6.31 10.53
C LEU A 216 -4.86 5.80 10.57
N LYS A 217 -5.08 4.51 10.34
CA LYS A 217 -6.38 3.87 10.57
C LYS A 217 -6.21 2.48 11.16
N ILE A 218 -6.41 2.33 12.45
CA ILE A 218 -6.16 1.07 13.17
C ILE A 218 -7.36 0.66 14.02
N LYS A 219 -7.42 -0.63 14.33
CA LYS A 219 -8.34 -1.20 15.30
C LYS A 219 -7.55 -1.87 16.40
N VAL A 220 -7.93 -1.68 17.67
CA VAL A 220 -7.29 -2.29 18.84
C VAL A 220 -8.32 -3.06 19.66
N GLU A 221 -7.88 -4.05 20.44
CA GLU A 221 -8.75 -4.66 21.45
C GLU A 221 -8.98 -3.68 22.61
N ASN A 222 -10.10 -3.83 23.32
CA ASN A 222 -10.41 -2.99 24.48
C ASN A 222 -9.31 -3.06 25.57
N SER A 223 -8.66 -4.21 25.74
CA SER A 223 -7.55 -4.37 26.70
C SER A 223 -6.29 -3.58 26.34
N GLU A 224 -6.15 -3.19 25.07
CA GLU A 224 -5.00 -2.42 24.57
C GLU A 224 -5.33 -0.92 24.44
N TRP A 225 -6.52 -0.50 24.88
CA TRP A 225 -6.93 0.90 24.87
C TRP A 225 -6.26 1.65 26.03
N ASP A 226 -5.11 2.24 25.74
CA ASP A 226 -4.36 3.07 26.68
C ASP A 226 -4.64 4.55 26.41
N VAL A 227 -5.33 5.22 27.34
CA VAL A 227 -5.72 6.63 27.23
C VAL A 227 -4.50 7.54 27.12
N GLN A 228 -3.43 7.27 27.87
CA GLN A 228 -2.25 8.12 27.89
C GLN A 228 -1.55 8.07 26.53
N LYS A 229 -1.33 6.87 25.99
CA LYS A 229 -0.71 6.69 24.67
C LYS A 229 -1.52 7.34 23.54
N ILE A 230 -2.85 7.28 23.63
CA ILE A 230 -3.73 7.94 22.66
C ILE A 230 -3.61 9.46 22.76
N GLN A 231 -3.58 10.02 23.97
CA GLN A 231 -3.33 11.45 24.17
C GLN A 231 -1.97 11.87 23.63
N ASP A 232 -0.93 11.08 23.88
CA ASP A 232 0.41 11.33 23.36
C ASP A 232 0.46 11.29 21.84
N LEU A 233 -0.28 10.37 21.20
CA LEU A 233 -0.44 10.34 19.74
C LEU A 233 -1.12 11.62 19.21
N ILE A 234 -2.21 12.08 19.83
CA ILE A 234 -2.90 13.32 19.43
C ILE A 234 -1.95 14.53 19.54
N MET A 235 -1.24 14.61 20.66
CA MET A 235 -0.29 15.70 20.92
C MET A 235 0.91 15.64 19.98
N ASN A 236 1.38 14.44 19.61
CA ASN A 236 2.41 14.27 18.60
C ASN A 236 1.95 14.72 17.22
N PHE A 237 0.71 14.39 16.82
CA PHE A 237 0.12 14.89 15.57
C PHE A 237 0.14 16.42 15.49
N LYS A 238 -0.20 17.08 16.61
CA LYS A 238 -0.12 18.54 16.72
C LYS A 238 1.32 19.05 16.66
N ARG A 239 2.23 18.45 17.44
CA ARG A 239 3.64 18.87 17.54
C ARG A 239 4.39 18.73 16.21
N GLN A 240 4.11 17.68 15.45
CA GLN A 240 4.72 17.45 14.13
C GLN A 240 4.20 18.42 13.05
N ASN A 241 3.19 19.24 13.36
CA ASN A 241 2.59 20.21 12.44
C ASN A 241 2.21 19.56 11.10
N HIS A 242 1.50 18.43 11.17
CA HIS A 242 1.09 17.70 9.98
C HIS A 242 0.26 18.57 9.01
N PRO A 243 0.36 18.32 7.70
CA PRO A 243 -0.35 19.10 6.68
C PRO A 243 -1.87 18.86 6.72
N VAL A 244 -2.61 19.76 6.08
CA VAL A 244 -4.06 19.59 5.84
C VAL A 244 -4.33 18.25 5.16
N GLY A 245 -5.38 17.57 5.61
CA GLY A 245 -5.75 16.23 5.14
C GLY A 245 -5.08 15.07 5.89
N SER A 246 -4.13 15.35 6.79
CA SER A 246 -3.63 14.35 7.74
C SER A 246 -4.72 13.89 8.69
N TYR A 247 -4.73 12.60 9.01
CA TYR A 247 -5.87 11.94 9.67
C TYR A 247 -5.41 10.80 10.57
N PHE A 248 -6.11 10.57 11.68
CA PHE A 248 -6.03 9.32 12.43
C PHE A 248 -7.42 8.79 12.78
N SER A 249 -7.54 7.47 12.89
CA SER A 249 -8.72 6.77 13.40
C SER A 249 -8.28 5.53 14.15
N ILE A 250 -8.60 5.49 15.44
CA ILE A 250 -8.26 4.41 16.36
C ILE A 250 -9.58 3.91 16.93
N LEU A 251 -9.99 2.72 16.50
CA LEU A 251 -11.26 2.12 16.92
C LEU A 251 -11.00 0.94 17.86
N VAL A 252 -11.82 0.83 18.89
CA VAL A 252 -11.90 -0.33 19.77
C VAL A 252 -12.80 -1.37 19.11
N TYR A 253 -12.28 -2.58 18.95
CA TYR A 253 -13.06 -3.73 18.56
C TYR A 253 -13.63 -4.42 19.79
N PHE A 254 -14.95 -4.41 19.91
CA PHE A 254 -15.66 -5.23 20.89
C PHE A 254 -15.80 -6.63 20.34
N ARG A 255 -15.00 -7.57 20.83
CA ARG A 255 -15.30 -8.99 20.64
C ARG A 255 -16.54 -9.29 21.49
N PRO A 256 -17.68 -9.71 20.92
CA PRO A 256 -18.77 -10.21 21.74
C PRO A 256 -18.20 -11.39 22.53
N LYS A 257 -18.04 -11.23 23.85
CA LYS A 257 -17.78 -12.38 24.72
C LYS A 257 -18.92 -13.34 24.45
N SER A 258 -18.62 -14.56 24.01
CA SER A 258 -19.60 -15.64 23.99
C SER A 258 -20.15 -15.76 25.42
N ALA A 259 -21.37 -15.26 25.61
CA ALA A 259 -22.27 -15.46 26.75
C ALA A 259 -21.65 -15.67 28.14
N GLU A 260 -20.82 -14.75 28.63
CA GLU A 260 -20.62 -14.58 30.08
C GLU A 260 -20.62 -13.08 30.41
N ARG A 261 -21.78 -12.59 30.84
CA ARG A 261 -21.95 -11.26 31.41
C ARG A 261 -21.33 -11.26 32.81
N ALA A 262 -20.14 -10.70 32.94
CA ALA A 262 -19.76 -9.98 34.15
C ALA A 262 -19.91 -8.49 33.83
N GLU A 263 -20.67 -7.78 34.64
CA GLU A 263 -20.79 -6.32 34.60
C GLU A 263 -19.38 -5.72 34.79
N GLU A 264 -18.74 -5.31 33.70
CA GLU A 264 -17.49 -4.55 33.78
C GLU A 264 -17.83 -3.05 33.81
N GLU A 265 -17.28 -2.37 34.82
CA GLU A 265 -17.47 -0.95 35.09
C GLU A 265 -17.27 -0.08 33.84
N ILE A 266 -18.23 0.82 33.61
CA ILE A 266 -18.16 1.85 32.57
C ILE A 266 -16.85 2.65 32.78
N PRO A 267 -15.98 2.79 31.77
CA PRO A 267 -14.77 3.59 31.89
C PRO A 267 -15.10 5.01 32.33
N LYS A 268 -14.48 5.47 33.42
CA LYS A 268 -14.70 6.82 33.97
C LYS A 268 -14.48 7.88 32.89
N PRO A 269 -15.34 8.91 32.80
CA PRO A 269 -15.20 9.96 31.82
C PRO A 269 -13.89 10.72 32.03
N ILE A 270 -13.19 10.96 30.92
CA ILE A 270 -12.03 11.85 30.85
C ILE A 270 -12.56 13.27 31.14
N ILE A 271 -12.21 13.82 32.29
CA ILE A 271 -12.42 15.25 32.60
C ILE A 271 -11.26 15.98 31.94
N ILE A 272 -11.54 16.68 30.85
CA ILE A 272 -10.66 17.71 30.28
C ILE A 272 -11.29 19.03 30.67
N ASP A 273 -10.50 19.90 31.32
CA ASP A 273 -10.94 21.18 31.85
C ASP A 273 -11.81 21.97 30.87
N GLU A 274 -12.91 22.49 31.41
CA GLU A 274 -14.07 23.04 30.72
C GLU A 274 -13.73 24.21 29.78
N VAL A 275 -13.96 24.04 28.48
CA VAL A 275 -14.29 25.15 27.57
C VAL A 275 -15.49 24.76 26.70
N ARG A 276 -16.65 25.24 27.15
CA ARG A 276 -17.95 25.44 26.48
C ARG A 276 -18.36 24.47 25.37
N ILE A 277 -19.32 23.63 25.75
CA ILE A 277 -20.01 22.60 24.99
C ILE A 277 -20.96 23.20 23.95
N LEU A 278 -20.84 22.77 22.69
CA LEU A 278 -21.92 22.71 21.70
C LEU A 278 -21.99 21.26 21.16
N PRO A 279 -23.19 20.80 20.75
CA PRO A 279 -23.51 19.37 20.66
C PRO A 279 -22.85 18.70 19.44
N LYS A 280 -22.44 17.43 19.62
CA LYS A 280 -21.57 16.59 18.75
C LYS A 280 -20.07 16.86 18.93
N SER A 281 -19.59 16.37 20.08
CA SER A 281 -18.29 16.57 20.73
C SER A 281 -17.05 16.33 19.84
N GLY A 282 -16.55 17.39 19.22
CA GLY A 282 -15.20 17.45 18.67
C GLY A 282 -14.36 18.47 19.44
N HIS A 283 -13.13 18.13 19.79
CA HIS A 283 -12.13 19.05 20.34
C HIS A 283 -11.30 19.64 19.20
N TYR A 284 -10.96 20.92 19.29
CA TYR A 284 -10.16 21.61 18.28
C TYR A 284 -8.83 22.01 18.88
N PHE A 285 -7.75 21.65 18.20
CA PHE A 285 -6.39 22.04 18.57
C PHE A 285 -5.83 22.93 17.47
N ARG A 286 -5.43 24.15 17.83
CA ARG A 286 -4.70 25.03 16.91
C ARG A 286 -3.37 24.38 16.56
N MET A 287 -3.08 24.27 15.27
CA MET A 287 -1.79 23.76 14.80
C MET A 287 -0.72 24.86 14.88
N PRO A 288 0.58 24.50 14.91
CA PRO A 288 1.66 25.48 14.86
C PRO A 288 1.64 26.37 13.61
N SER A 289 1.20 25.83 12.47
CA SER A 289 0.95 26.62 11.27
C SER A 289 -0.26 27.54 11.45
N GLU A 290 -0.06 28.83 11.16
CA GLU A 290 -1.15 29.80 11.08
C GLU A 290 -2.07 29.36 9.93
N ASN A 291 -3.34 29.10 10.23
CA ASN A 291 -4.44 28.68 9.34
C ASN A 291 -4.87 27.21 9.39
N HIS A 292 -4.28 26.35 10.23
CA HIS A 292 -4.75 24.96 10.38
C HIS A 292 -5.21 24.63 11.81
N PHE A 293 -6.16 23.71 11.91
CA PHE A 293 -6.57 23.11 13.17
C PHE A 293 -6.68 21.59 13.04
N LEU A 294 -6.40 20.89 14.13
CA LEU A 294 -6.69 19.48 14.30
C LEU A 294 -8.04 19.33 15.00
N ARG A 295 -9.02 18.77 14.31
CA ARG A 295 -10.35 18.43 14.87
C ARG A 295 -10.34 16.98 15.32
N VAL A 296 -10.58 16.74 16.60
CA VAL A 296 -10.58 15.42 17.22
C VAL A 296 -11.97 15.05 17.69
N HIS A 297 -12.53 13.97 17.17
CA HIS A 297 -13.84 13.44 17.49
C HIS A 297 -13.74 12.21 18.37
N ARG A 298 -14.48 12.22 19.47
CA ARG A 298 -14.74 10.99 20.21
C ARG A 298 -15.92 10.27 19.57
N LEU A 299 -15.75 8.99 19.28
CA LEU A 299 -16.79 8.08 18.84
C LEU A 299 -17.22 7.18 20.00
N GLU A 300 -18.33 6.47 19.86
CA GLU A 300 -18.76 5.46 20.84
C GLU A 300 -17.71 4.37 21.04
N ASN A 301 -17.01 4.00 19.97
CA ASN A 301 -16.05 2.92 19.93
C ASN A 301 -14.63 3.39 19.58
N GLY A 302 -14.26 4.65 19.82
CA GLY A 302 -12.91 5.09 19.50
C GLY A 302 -12.74 6.59 19.38
N ILE A 303 -11.73 6.99 18.61
CA ILE A 303 -11.38 8.39 18.38
C ILE A 303 -10.88 8.59 16.95
N GLU A 304 -11.20 9.75 16.39
CA GLU A 304 -10.71 10.18 15.08
C GLU A 304 -10.17 11.60 15.16
N GLY A 305 -9.22 11.93 14.29
CA GLY A 305 -8.69 13.28 14.16
C GLY A 305 -8.40 13.62 12.72
N LEU A 306 -8.63 14.87 12.34
CA LEU A 306 -8.41 15.38 10.99
C LEU A 306 -7.86 16.79 11.04
N VAL A 307 -6.75 17.03 10.33
CA VAL A 307 -6.19 18.37 10.13
C VAL A 307 -6.93 19.05 8.98
N ARG A 308 -7.47 20.24 9.26
CA ARG A 308 -8.23 21.08 8.34
C ARG A 308 -7.61 22.47 8.25
N ASP A 309 -7.87 23.16 7.15
CA ASP A 309 -7.65 24.61 7.07
C ASP A 309 -8.84 25.37 7.68
N ASN A 310 -8.63 26.67 7.90
CA ASN A 310 -9.66 27.59 8.36
C ASN A 310 -10.61 28.05 7.24
N ASP A 311 -10.26 27.80 5.98
CA ASP A 311 -10.94 28.36 4.81
C ASP A 311 -12.06 27.45 4.27
N ASP A 312 -12.02 26.14 4.55
CA ASP A 312 -13.14 25.24 4.28
C ASP A 312 -14.27 25.45 5.30
N TYR A 313 -15.38 26.03 4.82
CA TYR A 313 -16.68 25.96 5.51
C TYR A 313 -16.92 24.53 6.02
N ILE A 314 -17.42 24.43 7.26
CA ILE A 314 -17.76 23.17 7.94
C ILE A 314 -18.86 22.44 7.15
N GLU A 315 -18.51 21.77 6.05
CA GLU A 315 -19.36 20.79 5.43
C GLU A 315 -19.28 19.51 6.24
N TYR A 316 -20.39 19.22 6.90
CA TYR A 316 -20.61 17.99 7.62
C TYR A 316 -20.46 16.81 6.65
N PHE A 317 -19.31 16.14 6.69
CA PHE A 317 -19.23 14.76 6.19
C PHE A 317 -20.04 13.89 7.15
N ILE A 318 -21.29 13.63 6.78
CA ILE A 318 -22.03 12.46 7.23
C ILE A 318 -21.45 11.29 6.44
N LEU A 319 -20.74 10.39 7.12
CA LEU A 319 -20.48 9.03 6.66
C LEU A 319 -21.23 8.06 7.57
#